data_AF-A0A9W6V6M4-F1
#
_entry.id   AF-A0A9W6V6M4-F1
#
_cell.length_a   1.000
_cell.length_b   1.000
_cell.length_c   1.000
_cell.angle_alpha   90.00
_cell.angle_beta   90.00
_cell.angle_gamma   90.00
#
_symmetry.space_group_name_H-M   'P 1'
#
loop_
_entity.id
_entity.type
_entity.pdbx_description
1 polymer ?
#
loop_
_entity_poly.entity_id
_entity_poly.type
_entity_poly.pdbx_seq_one_letter_code
_entity_poly.pdbx_strand_id
1 'polypeptide(L)' 'MTPIQVLHGQPTPEELATVLAVVHSRAATRAAEGPARGPATAWTTRTARPLPPPGPHAWRTSFWAR' A
#
# COMPACT_ATOMS: atom_id res chain seq x y z
N MET A 1 -3.60 -11.01 5.50
CA MET A 1 -2.17 -10.66 5.43
C MET A 1 -1.63 -11.23 4.14
N THR A 2 -1.13 -10.39 3.23
CA THR A 2 -0.49 -10.90 2.00
C THR A 2 0.79 -11.64 2.39
N PRO A 3 1.03 -12.87 1.90
CA PRO A 3 2.26 -13.61 2.21
C PRO A 3 3.49 -12.84 1.70
N ILE A 4 4.56 -12.81 2.49
CA ILE A 4 5.86 -12.26 2.05
C ILE A 4 6.50 -13.28 1.11
N GLN A 5 6.91 -12.83 -0.08
CA GLN A 5 7.47 -13.69 -1.12
C GLN A 5 8.88 -13.24 -1.49
N VAL A 6 9.77 -14.21 -1.70
CA VAL A 6 11.10 -13.98 -2.28
C VAL A 6 10.95 -14.05 -3.79
N LEU A 7 11.16 -12.91 -4.47
CA LEU A 7 11.05 -12.85 -5.93
C LEU A 7 12.35 -13.28 -6.63
N HIS A 8 13.51 -13.05 -5.98
CA HIS A 8 14.83 -13.33 -6.52
C HIS A 8 15.79 -13.80 -5.43
N GLY A 9 16.76 -14.64 -5.80
CA GLY A 9 17.75 -15.21 -4.86
C GLY A 9 17.28 -16.48 -4.16
N GLN A 10 18.16 -17.08 -3.36
CA GLN A 10 17.90 -18.26 -2.54
C GLN A 10 18.39 -17.98 -1.11
N PRO A 11 17.70 -17.10 -0.35
CA PRO A 11 18.08 -16.80 1.02
C PRO A 11 17.95 -18.05 1.88
N THR A 12 18.81 -18.17 2.88
CA THR A 12 18.67 -19.28 3.84
C THR A 12 17.43 -19.06 4.71
N PRO A 13 16.87 -20.13 5.30
CA PRO A 13 15.75 -20.01 6.23
C PRO A 13 16.03 -19.05 7.40
N GLU A 14 17.28 -19.01 7.87
CA GLU A 14 17.73 -18.16 8.97
C GLU A 14 17.74 -16.68 8.58
N GLU A 15 18.15 -16.36 7.36
CA GLU A 15 18.11 -15.00 6.83
C GLU A 15 16.67 -14.52 6.69
N LEU A 16 15.77 -15.36 6.15
CA LEU A 16 14.34 -15.06 6.08
C LEU A 16 13.75 -14.83 7.46
N ALA A 17 14.05 -15.71 8.43
CA ALA A 17 13.58 -15.57 9.81
C ALA A 17 14.04 -14.24 10.43
N THR A 18 15.29 -13.84 10.16
CA THR A 18 15.86 -12.57 10.64
C THR A 18 15.12 -11.37 10.06
N VAL A 19 14.89 -11.36 8.75
CA VAL A 19 14.15 -10.29 8.07
C VAL A 19 12.72 -10.20 8.61
N LEU A 20 12.04 -11.34 8.75
CA LEU A 20 10.69 -11.39 9.31
C LEU A 20 10.66 -10.85 10.74
N ALA A 21 11.61 -11.22 11.60
CA ALA A 21 11.70 -10.72 12.97
C ALA A 21 11.84 -9.19 13.02
N VAL A 22 12.70 -8.61 12.17
CA VAL A 22 12.88 -7.15 12.09
C VAL A 22 11.63 -6.45 11.57
N VAL A 23 10.98 -6.98 10.54
CA VAL A 23 9.73 -6.42 9.99
C VAL A 23 8.63 -6.45 11.04
N HIS A 24 8.46 -7.58 11.73
CA HIS A 24 7.48 -7.70 12.81
C HIS A 24 7.77 -6.76 13.97
N SER A 25 9.02 -6.65 14.42
CA SER A 25 9.43 -5.72 15.48
C SER A 25 9.09 -4.27 15.12
N ARG A 26 9.44 -3.82 13.90
CA ARG A 26 9.12 -2.46 13.43
C ARG A 26 7.63 -2.21 13.30
N ALA A 27 6.87 -3.21 12.85
CA ALA A 27 5.41 -3.12 12.76
C ALA A 27 4.77 -2.99 14.16
N ALA A 28 5.27 -3.75 15.14
CA ALA A 28 4.80 -3.68 16.53
C ALA A 28 5.11 -2.31 17.16
N THR A 29 6.31 -1.76 16.95
CA THR A 29 6.68 -0.41 17.40
C THR A 29 5.74 0.65 16.80
N ARG A 30 5.53 0.62 15.49
CA ARG A 30 4.58 1.56 14.83
C ARG A 30 3.14 1.41 15.31
N ALA A 31 2.71 0.18 15.59
CA ALA A 31 1.37 -0.05 16.11
C ALA A 31 1.20 0.54 17.53
N ALA A 32 2.24 0.48 18.36
CA ALA A 32 2.25 1.05 19.70
C ALA A 32 2.28 2.60 19.70
N GLU A 33 3.00 3.21 18.76
CA GLU A 33 3.05 4.67 18.58
C GLU A 33 1.74 5.26 18.04
N GLY A 34 0.86 4.43 17.47
CA GLY A 34 -0.36 4.86 16.79
C GLY A 34 -0.06 5.52 15.43
N PRO A 35 -1.10 5.86 14.64
CA PRO A 35 -0.90 6.50 13.36
C PRO A 35 -0.28 7.89 13.56
N ALA A 36 1.01 8.02 13.24
CA ALA A 36 1.64 9.31 13.16
C ALA A 36 0.92 10.13 12.08
N ARG A 37 0.21 11.19 12.49
CA ARG A 37 -0.30 12.19 11.56
C ARG A 37 0.92 12.97 11.08
N GLY A 38 1.52 12.49 9.99
CA GLY A 38 2.56 13.21 9.28
C GLY A 38 2.08 14.63 8.94
N PRO A 39 3.02 15.56 8.67
CA PRO A 39 2.65 16.93 8.32
C PRO A 39 1.67 16.92 7.16
N ALA A 40 0.70 17.84 7.22
CA ALA A 40 -0.26 18.01 6.15
C ALA A 40 0.49 18.27 4.83
N THR A 41 0.26 17.41 3.85
CA THR A 41 0.78 17.57 2.48
C THR A 41 -0.34 18.09 1.58
N ALA A 42 0.04 18.66 0.44
CA ALA A 42 -0.94 19.04 -0.60
C ALA A 42 -1.83 17.88 -1.05
N TRP A 43 -1.40 16.62 -0.84
CA TRP A 43 -2.18 15.42 -1.13
C TRP A 43 -3.17 15.07 -0.02
N THR A 44 -2.77 15.20 1.25
CA THR A 44 -3.65 14.87 2.40
C THR A 44 -4.70 15.94 2.67
N THR A 45 -4.46 17.18 2.22
CA THR A 45 -5.41 18.30 2.37
C THR A 45 -6.28 18.50 1.14
N ARG A 46 -6.08 17.72 0.08
CA ARG A 46 -6.83 17.85 -1.16
C ARG A 46 -8.30 17.50 -0.92
N THR A 47 -9.18 18.47 -1.09
CA THR A 47 -10.62 18.22 -1.13
C THR A 47 -10.99 17.61 -2.47
N ALA A 48 -11.65 16.45 -2.46
CA ALA A 48 -12.20 15.85 -3.66
C ALA A 48 -13.27 16.78 -4.25
N ARG A 49 -13.11 17.16 -5.51
CA ARG A 49 -14.17 17.87 -6.25
C ARG A 49 -15.16 16.84 -6.80
N PRO A 50 -16.47 17.12 -6.81
CA PRO A 50 -17.44 16.27 -7.48
C PRO A 50 -17.03 16.07 -8.95
N LEU A 51 -16.99 14.82 -9.40
CA LEU A 51 -16.88 14.54 -10.83
C LEU A 51 -18.27 14.74 -11.46
N PRO A 52 -18.35 15.27 -12.69
CA PRO A 52 -19.60 15.27 -13.44
C PRO A 52 -20.07 13.83 -13.66
N PRO A 53 -21.39 13.58 -13.72
CA PRO A 53 -21.91 12.25 -13.96
C PRO A 53 -21.41 11.73 -15.32
N PRO A 54 -21.11 10.42 -15.42
CA PRO A 54 -20.73 9.82 -16.70
C PRO A 54 -21.85 10.03 -17.72
N GLY A 55 -21.52 10.55 -18.90
CA GLY A 55 -22.44 10.63 -20.02
C GLY A 55 -22.77 9.26 -20.62
N PRO A 56 -23.75 9.16 -21.53
CA PRO A 56 -24.24 7.89 -22.11
C PRO A 56 -23.18 6.98 -22.76
N HIS A 57 -21.97 7.52 -23.02
CA HIS A 57 -20.86 6.81 -23.66
C HIS A 57 -19.57 6.78 -22.81
N ALA A 58 -19.63 7.25 -21.56
CA ALA A 58 -18.43 7.44 -20.72
C ALA A 58 -17.67 6.13 -20.42
N TRP A 59 -18.32 4.97 -20.54
CA TRP A 59 -17.74 3.66 -20.25
C TRP A 59 -17.19 2.94 -21.48
N ARG A 60 -17.40 3.46 -22.70
CA ARG A 60 -16.95 2.79 -23.94
C ARG A 60 -15.43 2.66 -24.05
N THR A 61 -14.67 3.53 -23.37
CA THR A 61 -13.20 3.52 -23.38
C THR A 61 -12.59 2.92 -22.11
N SER A 62 -13.40 2.42 -21.17
CA SER A 62 -12.92 1.87 -19.89
C SER A 62 -12.54 0.39 -19.97
N PHE A 63 -12.78 -0.26 -21.11
CA PHE A 63 -12.46 -1.68 -21.28
C PHE A 63 -10.98 -1.84 -21.60
N TRP A 64 -10.23 -2.43 -20.67
CA TRP A 64 -8.92 -3.01 -20.95
C TRP A 64 -9.14 -4.40 -21.55
N ALA A 65 -8.73 -4.58 -22.80
CA ALA A 65 -8.73 -5.91 -23.43
C ALA A 65 -7.74 -6.83 -22.71
N ARG A 66 -8.18 -8.07 -22.48
CA ARG A 66 -7.39 -9.14 -21.84
C ARG A 66 -6.41 -9.76 -22.83
#